data_AF-A0A0B5AQ44-F1
#
_entry.id   AF-A0A0B5AQ44-F1
#
_cell.length_a   1.000
_cell.length_b   1.000
_cell.length_c   1.000
_cell.angle_alpha   90.00
_cell.angle_beta   90.00
_cell.angle_gamma   90.00
#
_symmetry.space_group_name_H-M   'P 1'
#
loop_
_entity.id
_entity.type
_entity.pdbx_description
1 polymer ?
#
loop_
_entity_poly.entity_id
_entity_poly.type
_entity_poly.pdbx_seq_one_letter_code
_entity_poly.pdbx_strand_id
1 'polypeptide(L)'
;MDFLVSLAEGFIGMFQAGADTFTGLVTGIIPLLVVLITAINALIRLIGEERINRLARKSTKNIILRYTLFPVLAVFFLTNPMAYTFGKFLPEKQKPAFYDSAVSFVHPITGLFPHANPAELFVYLGIAAGITELGLSLGPLAIRFLLVGIVVILIRGIVTEIITVRMMKAKGMEV
;
A
#
# COMPACT_ATOMS: atom_id res chain seq x y z
N MET A 1 -28.32 41.08 -5.07
CA MET A 1 -28.96 39.92 -4.40
C MET A 1 -28.49 38.63 -5.04
N ASP A 2 -28.58 38.49 -6.36
CA ASP A 2 -28.24 37.26 -7.09
C ASP A 2 -26.80 36.75 -6.87
N PHE A 3 -25.82 37.66 -6.77
CA PHE A 3 -24.44 37.28 -6.42
C PHE A 3 -24.35 36.60 -5.04
N LEU A 4 -24.98 37.19 -4.02
CA LEU A 4 -24.99 36.64 -2.66
C LEU A 4 -25.78 35.33 -2.57
N VAL A 5 -26.85 35.18 -3.36
CA VAL A 5 -27.61 33.92 -3.48
C VAL A 5 -26.74 32.84 -4.11
N SER A 6 -26.08 33.12 -5.25
CA SER A 6 -25.20 32.13 -5.91
C SER A 6 -24.01 31.72 -5.03
N LEU A 7 -23.49 32.66 -4.23
CA LEU A 7 -22.40 32.40 -3.28
C LEU A 7 -22.88 31.47 -2.15
N ALA A 8 -24.07 31.72 -1.61
CA ALA A 8 -24.67 30.88 -0.57
C ALA A 8 -25.05 29.49 -1.10
N GLU A 9 -25.60 29.39 -2.31
CA GLU A 9 -25.91 28.13 -2.99
C GLU A 9 -24.65 27.33 -3.30
N GLY A 10 -23.60 27.98 -3.81
CA GLY A 10 -22.30 27.34 -4.03
C GLY A 10 -21.64 26.88 -2.72
N PHE A 11 -21.76 27.67 -1.65
CA PHE A 11 -21.29 27.30 -0.32
C PHE A 11 -22.00 26.04 0.19
N ILE A 12 -23.34 26.03 0.20
CA ILE A 12 -24.12 24.86 0.64
C ILE A 12 -23.91 23.65 -0.29
N GLY A 13 -23.83 23.87 -1.60
CA GLY A 13 -23.57 22.83 -2.59
C GLY A 13 -22.23 22.12 -2.36
N MET A 14 -21.20 22.83 -1.92
CA MET A 14 -19.92 22.21 -1.52
C MET A 14 -20.09 21.24 -0.35
N PHE A 15 -20.85 21.62 0.70
CA PHE A 15 -21.13 20.72 1.83
C PHE A 15 -22.00 19.53 1.41
N GLN A 16 -22.97 19.74 0.52
CA GLN A 16 -23.78 18.65 -0.04
C GLN A 16 -22.92 17.65 -0.81
N ALA A 17 -22.03 18.10 -1.69
CA ALA A 17 -21.10 17.23 -2.41
C ALA A 17 -20.16 16.45 -1.47
N GLY A 18 -19.70 17.08 -0.38
CA GLY A 18 -18.96 16.41 0.68
C GLY A 18 -19.78 15.34 1.40
N ALA A 19 -21.05 15.63 1.71
CA ALA A 19 -21.97 14.68 2.34
C ALA A 19 -22.28 13.49 1.43
N ASP A 20 -22.50 13.71 0.14
CA ASP A 20 -22.74 12.66 -0.85
C ASP A 20 -21.51 11.75 -0.98
N THR A 21 -20.31 12.34 -1.02
CA THR A 21 -19.05 11.58 -1.04
C THR A 21 -18.89 10.72 0.20
N PHE A 22 -19.10 11.29 1.40
CA PHE A 22 -19.00 10.55 2.65
C PHE A 22 -20.03 9.40 2.72
N THR A 23 -21.28 9.68 2.33
CA THR A 23 -22.34 8.67 2.28
C THR A 23 -21.99 7.55 1.31
N GLY A 24 -21.44 7.88 0.14
CA GLY A 24 -20.93 6.90 -0.83
C GLY A 24 -19.80 6.04 -0.27
N LEU A 25 -18.88 6.61 0.52
CA LEU A 25 -17.84 5.82 1.19
C LEU A 25 -18.42 4.86 2.24
N VAL A 26 -19.35 5.35 3.07
CA VAL A 26 -20.00 4.58 4.16
C VAL A 26 -20.87 3.44 3.61
N THR A 27 -21.56 3.66 2.49
CA THR A 27 -22.41 2.64 1.84
C THR A 27 -21.65 1.79 0.83
N GLY A 28 -20.49 2.24 0.36
CA GLY A 28 -19.66 1.56 -0.63
C GLY A 28 -18.50 0.79 -0.02
N ILE A 29 -17.30 1.39 -0.07
CA ILE A 29 -16.03 0.69 0.18
C ILE A 29 -15.76 0.41 1.67
N ILE A 30 -16.28 1.24 2.60
CA ILE A 30 -15.98 1.13 4.03
C ILE A 30 -16.44 -0.23 4.61
N PRO A 31 -17.67 -0.72 4.38
CA PRO A 31 -18.09 -2.05 4.84
C PRO A 31 -17.18 -3.17 4.33
N LEU A 32 -16.78 -3.12 3.07
CA LEU A 32 -15.85 -4.10 2.49
C LEU A 32 -14.50 -4.08 3.21
N LEU A 33 -13.94 -2.89 3.48
CA LEU A 33 -12.69 -2.73 4.23
C LEU A 33 -12.79 -3.32 5.64
N VAL A 34 -13.88 -3.07 6.37
CA VAL A 34 -14.08 -3.59 7.72
C VAL A 34 -14.13 -5.12 7.71
N VAL A 35 -14.82 -5.73 6.75
CA VAL A 35 -14.88 -7.19 6.60
C VAL A 35 -13.50 -7.76 6.26
N LEU A 36 -12.77 -7.15 5.32
CA LEU A 36 -11.43 -7.58 4.95
C LEU A 36 -10.44 -7.49 6.11
N ILE A 37 -10.39 -6.36 6.83
CA ILE A 37 -9.51 -6.19 7.99
C ILE A 37 -9.83 -7.24 9.06
N THR A 38 -11.11 -7.48 9.32
CA THR A 38 -11.55 -8.53 10.26
C THR A 38 -11.07 -9.90 9.81
N ALA A 39 -11.27 -10.25 8.54
CA ALA A 39 -10.87 -11.54 7.98
C ALA A 39 -9.35 -11.75 8.01
N ILE A 40 -8.57 -10.72 7.68
CA ILE A 40 -7.11 -10.76 7.70
C ILE A 40 -6.59 -10.87 9.13
N ASN A 41 -7.17 -10.12 10.08
CA ASN A 41 -6.82 -10.25 11.49
C ASN A 41 -7.12 -11.64 12.05
N ALA A 42 -8.27 -12.23 11.66
CA ALA A 42 -8.59 -13.61 12.00
C ALA A 42 -7.57 -14.59 11.39
N LEU A 43 -7.22 -14.42 10.12
CA LEU A 43 -6.20 -15.23 9.44
C LEU A 43 -4.84 -15.14 10.13
N ILE A 44 -4.39 -13.94 10.49
CA ILE A 44 -3.13 -13.73 11.23
C ILE A 44 -3.15 -14.49 12.55
N ARG A 45 -4.26 -14.42 13.30
CA ARG A 45 -4.41 -15.16 14.56
C ARG A 45 -4.41 -16.67 14.38
N LEU A 46 -5.03 -17.18 13.31
CA LEU A 46 -5.06 -18.61 12.98
C LEU A 46 -3.69 -19.14 12.56
N ILE A 47 -2.95 -18.38 11.75
CA ILE A 47 -1.59 -18.75 11.32
C ILE A 47 -0.62 -18.65 12.50
N GLY A 48 -0.77 -17.61 13.32
CA GLY A 48 0.13 -17.24 14.41
C GLY A 48 1.22 -16.28 13.95
N GLU A 49 1.39 -15.19 14.68
CA GLU A 49 2.38 -14.13 14.39
C GLU A 49 3.80 -14.66 14.29
N GLU A 50 4.16 -15.64 15.13
CA GLU A 50 5.50 -16.24 15.12
C GLU A 50 5.82 -16.95 13.81
N ARG A 51 4.82 -17.59 13.17
CA ARG A 51 5.01 -18.26 11.87
C ARG A 51 5.19 -17.24 10.76
N ILE A 52 4.41 -16.16 10.78
CA ILE A 52 4.52 -15.04 9.83
C ILE A 52 5.90 -14.37 9.98
N ASN A 53 6.30 -14.07 11.21
CA ASN A 53 7.62 -13.49 11.50
C ASN A 53 8.76 -14.41 11.06
N ARG A 54 8.63 -15.73 11.28
CA ARG A 54 9.63 -16.70 10.82
C ARG A 54 9.72 -16.75 9.29
N LEU A 55 8.60 -16.73 8.59
CA LEU A 55 8.56 -16.68 7.13
C LEU A 55 9.21 -15.39 6.61
N ALA A 56 8.85 -14.25 7.20
CA ALA A 56 9.41 -12.95 6.88
C ALA A 56 10.92 -12.90 7.11
N ARG A 57 11.43 -13.41 8.24
CA ARG A 57 12.87 -13.52 8.50
C ARG A 57 13.57 -14.44 7.50
N LYS A 58 12.92 -15.48 6.99
CA LYS A 58 13.51 -16.36 5.97
C LYS A 58 13.63 -15.66 4.61
N SER A 59 12.65 -14.83 4.24
CA SER A 59 12.66 -14.12 2.97
C SER A 59 13.70 -12.99 2.91
N THR A 60 14.31 -12.57 4.02
CA THR A 60 15.41 -11.58 3.98
C THR A 60 16.75 -12.13 3.46
N LYS A 61 16.92 -13.45 3.38
CA LYS A 61 18.21 -14.08 3.03
C LYS A 61 18.59 -13.95 1.55
N ASN A 62 17.61 -13.98 0.66
CA ASN A 62 17.82 -13.88 -0.79
C ASN A 62 17.37 -12.49 -1.26
N ILE A 63 18.20 -11.81 -2.07
CA ILE A 63 17.91 -10.46 -2.57
C ILE A 63 16.56 -10.37 -3.30
N ILE A 64 16.20 -11.38 -4.10
CA ILE A 64 14.91 -11.41 -4.81
C ILE A 64 13.78 -11.46 -3.80
N LEU A 65 13.83 -12.39 -2.85
CA LEU A 65 12.79 -12.55 -1.83
C LEU A 65 12.72 -11.34 -0.90
N ARG A 66 13.87 -10.71 -0.59
CA ARG A 66 13.97 -9.54 0.28
C ARG A 66 13.26 -8.33 -0.31
N TYR A 67 13.27 -8.16 -1.63
CA TYR A 67 12.66 -7.02 -2.31
C TYR A 67 11.40 -7.37 -3.09
N THR A 68 10.89 -8.60 -2.96
CA THR A 68 9.56 -8.99 -3.47
C THR A 68 8.69 -9.55 -2.36
N LEU A 69 8.91 -10.80 -1.97
CA LEU A 69 8.07 -11.52 -1.03
C LEU A 69 8.05 -10.87 0.36
N PHE A 70 9.19 -10.40 0.86
CA PHE A 70 9.28 -9.78 2.18
C PHE A 70 8.44 -8.50 2.32
N PRO A 71 8.57 -7.49 1.44
CA PRO A 71 7.70 -6.31 1.46
C PRO A 71 6.23 -6.64 1.18
N VAL A 72 5.93 -7.61 0.29
CA VAL A 72 4.55 -8.09 0.07
C VAL A 72 3.94 -8.62 1.37
N LEU A 73 4.65 -9.49 2.09
CA LEU A 73 4.21 -10.04 3.37
C LEU A 73 4.05 -8.93 4.42
N ALA A 74 4.99 -7.99 4.49
CA ALA A 74 4.93 -6.88 5.43
C ALA A 74 3.68 -6.02 5.22
N VAL A 75 3.45 -5.58 3.98
CA VAL A 75 2.34 -4.71 3.62
C VAL A 75 1.00 -5.44 3.74
N PHE A 76 0.92 -6.69 3.32
CA PHE A 76 -0.32 -7.47 3.37
C PHE A 76 -0.80 -7.76 4.79
N PHE A 77 0.11 -8.11 5.70
CA PHE A 77 -0.24 -8.52 7.06
C PHE A 77 -0.22 -7.38 8.08
N LEU A 78 0.70 -6.42 7.97
CA LEU A 78 0.79 -5.33 8.94
C LEU A 78 0.19 -4.02 8.45
N THR A 79 -0.08 -3.85 7.15
CA THR A 79 -0.60 -2.62 6.55
C THR A 79 0.31 -1.40 6.73
N ASN A 80 0.07 -0.33 5.99
CA ASN A 80 0.72 0.96 6.23
C ASN A 80 0.21 1.58 7.56
N PRO A 81 1.05 2.18 8.43
CA PRO A 81 2.52 2.28 8.41
C PRO A 81 3.24 1.13 9.14
N MET A 82 2.51 0.20 9.77
CA MET A 82 3.12 -0.83 10.61
C MET A 82 4.01 -1.82 9.83
N ALA A 83 3.81 -1.98 8.52
CA ALA A 83 4.66 -2.77 7.63
C ALA A 83 6.14 -2.40 7.72
N TYR A 84 6.49 -1.13 7.99
CA TYR A 84 7.90 -0.71 8.09
C TYR A 84 8.62 -1.31 9.30
N THR A 85 7.89 -1.77 10.32
CA THR A 85 8.48 -2.42 11.51
C THR A 85 9.19 -3.73 11.17
N PHE A 86 8.89 -4.36 10.03
CA PHE A 86 9.63 -5.53 9.54
C PHE A 86 11.09 -5.22 9.23
N GLY A 87 11.45 -3.95 9.01
CA GLY A 87 12.83 -3.51 8.85
C GLY A 87 13.74 -3.95 10.01
N LYS A 88 13.19 -4.25 11.20
CA LYS A 88 13.94 -4.81 12.33
C LYS A 88 14.60 -6.17 12.05
N PHE A 89 14.16 -6.88 11.02
CA PHE A 89 14.74 -8.17 10.60
C PHE A 89 15.89 -8.03 9.60
N LEU A 90 16.24 -6.80 9.23
CA LEU A 90 17.28 -6.50 8.25
C LEU A 90 18.47 -5.77 8.89
N PRO A 91 19.70 -5.99 8.39
CA PRO A 91 20.84 -5.17 8.73
C PRO A 91 20.67 -3.74 8.19
N GLU A 92 21.42 -2.80 8.77
CA GLU A 92 21.23 -1.36 8.53
C GLU A 92 21.36 -0.95 7.08
N LYS A 93 22.32 -1.52 6.35
CA LYS A 93 22.51 -1.26 4.91
C LYS A 93 21.31 -1.62 4.03
N GLN A 94 20.42 -2.51 4.52
CA GLN A 94 19.28 -3.03 3.76
C GLN A 94 17.95 -2.36 4.15
N LYS A 95 17.89 -1.66 5.28
CA LYS A 95 16.66 -1.00 5.75
C LYS A 95 16.16 0.08 4.79
N PRO A 96 17.00 0.96 4.22
CA PRO A 96 16.52 1.97 3.25
C PRO A 96 15.89 1.33 2.01
N ALA A 97 16.52 0.28 1.48
CA ALA A 97 16.02 -0.46 0.32
C ALA A 97 14.71 -1.21 0.61
N PHE A 98 14.58 -1.77 1.81
CA PHE A 98 13.32 -2.38 2.24
C PHE A 98 12.22 -1.34 2.40
N TYR A 99 12.51 -0.21 3.05
CA TYR A 99 11.55 0.89 3.19
C TYR A 99 11.05 1.34 1.82
N ASP A 100 11.96 1.57 0.87
CA ASP A 100 11.64 1.96 -0.49
C ASP A 100 10.77 0.92 -1.21
N SER A 101 11.10 -0.37 -1.07
CA SER A 101 10.29 -1.46 -1.62
C SER A 101 8.89 -1.51 -1.00
N ALA A 102 8.79 -1.39 0.32
CA ALA A 102 7.52 -1.48 1.05
C ALA A 102 6.61 -0.29 0.76
N VAL A 103 7.12 0.95 0.85
CA VAL A 103 6.35 2.18 0.57
C VAL A 103 5.94 2.27 -0.89
N SER A 104 6.73 1.70 -1.81
CA SER A 104 6.32 1.60 -3.21
C SER A 104 5.21 0.56 -3.42
N PHE A 105 5.12 -0.45 -2.56
CA PHE A 105 4.12 -1.52 -2.67
C PHE A 105 2.77 -1.21 -2.01
N VAL A 106 2.67 -0.21 -1.14
CA VAL A 106 1.42 0.09 -0.45
C VAL A 106 0.30 0.57 -1.39
N HIS A 107 0.62 0.98 -2.62
CA HIS A 107 -0.38 1.40 -3.61
C HIS A 107 -0.77 0.28 -4.58
N PRO A 108 0.17 -0.44 -5.24
CA PRO A 108 -0.20 -1.45 -6.24
C PRO A 108 -0.99 -2.64 -5.67
N ILE A 109 -0.86 -2.92 -4.37
CA ILE A 109 -1.60 -3.99 -3.69
C ILE A 109 -3.09 -3.66 -3.48
N THR A 110 -3.45 -2.37 -3.43
CA THR A 110 -4.78 -1.90 -2.97
C THR A 110 -5.93 -2.28 -3.89
N GLY A 111 -5.66 -2.53 -5.17
CA GLY A 111 -6.69 -2.97 -6.12
C GLY A 111 -7.29 -4.33 -5.78
N LEU A 112 -6.52 -5.21 -5.13
CA LEU A 112 -6.99 -6.52 -4.65
C LEU A 112 -7.17 -6.55 -3.14
N PHE A 113 -6.32 -5.83 -2.41
CA PHE A 113 -6.24 -5.86 -0.95
C PHE A 113 -6.28 -4.43 -0.40
N PRO A 114 -7.45 -3.77 -0.45
CA PRO A 114 -7.59 -2.37 -0.07
C PRO A 114 -7.34 -2.13 1.43
N HIS A 115 -7.39 -3.17 2.26
CA HIS A 115 -7.04 -3.10 3.69
C HIS A 115 -5.56 -2.80 3.94
N ALA A 116 -4.68 -3.03 2.96
CA ALA A 116 -3.25 -2.84 3.13
C ALA A 116 -2.84 -1.36 3.25
N ASN A 117 -3.61 -0.45 2.65
CA ASN A 117 -3.39 0.99 2.73
C ASN A 117 -4.68 1.78 2.52
N PRO A 118 -5.64 1.69 3.47
CA PRO A 118 -6.98 2.23 3.28
C PRO A 118 -6.97 3.77 3.19
N ALA A 119 -6.02 4.44 3.84
CA ALA A 119 -5.91 5.90 3.86
C ALA A 119 -5.53 6.49 2.48
N GLU A 120 -4.84 5.73 1.63
CA GLU A 120 -4.42 6.17 0.29
C GLU A 120 -5.14 5.39 -0.82
N LEU A 121 -6.23 4.70 -0.49
CA LEU A 121 -7.02 3.93 -1.45
C LEU A 121 -7.56 4.78 -2.60
N PHE A 122 -7.74 6.09 -2.36
CA PHE A 122 -8.16 7.05 -3.38
C PHE A 122 -7.24 7.06 -4.61
N VAL A 123 -5.95 6.71 -4.46
CA VAL A 123 -4.99 6.64 -5.58
C VAL A 123 -5.41 5.57 -6.59
N TYR A 124 -5.81 4.38 -6.11
CA TYR A 124 -6.33 3.33 -6.98
C TYR A 124 -7.73 3.66 -7.49
N LEU A 125 -8.61 4.17 -6.62
CA LEU A 125 -9.98 4.50 -6.98
C LEU A 125 -10.06 5.58 -8.07
N GLY A 126 -9.16 6.56 -8.07
CA GLY A 126 -9.09 7.57 -9.11
C GLY A 126 -8.83 6.98 -10.50
N ILE A 127 -7.97 5.97 -10.59
CA ILE A 127 -7.67 5.26 -11.85
C ILE A 127 -8.83 4.30 -12.20
N ALA A 128 -9.37 3.60 -11.20
CA ALA A 128 -10.48 2.68 -11.37
C ALA A 128 -11.75 3.40 -11.87
N ALA A 129 -11.99 4.65 -11.47
CA ALA A 129 -13.11 5.45 -11.94
C ALA A 129 -13.08 5.60 -13.47
N GLY A 130 -11.93 5.94 -14.06
CA GLY A 130 -11.78 6.04 -15.51
C GLY A 130 -12.00 4.71 -16.24
N ILE A 131 -11.52 3.59 -15.68
CA ILE A 131 -11.78 2.25 -16.26
C ILE A 131 -13.27 1.88 -16.17
N THR A 132 -13.94 2.28 -15.10
CA THR A 132 -15.38 2.06 -14.90
C THR A 132 -16.22 2.88 -15.88
N GLU A 133 -15.84 4.13 -16.13
CA GLU A 133 -16.49 5.01 -17.12
C GLU A 133 -16.41 4.43 -18.54
N LEU A 134 -15.30 3.75 -18.87
CA LEU A 134 -15.15 3.02 -20.13
C LEU A 134 -15.98 1.71 -20.20
N GLY A 135 -16.71 1.36 -19.14
CA GLY A 135 -17.48 0.10 -19.04
C GLY A 135 -16.60 -1.15 -18.95
N LEU A 136 -15.33 -1.01 -18.57
CA LEU A 136 -14.37 -2.11 -18.51
C LEU A 136 -14.29 -2.71 -17.09
N SER A 137 -13.91 -3.99 -17.02
CA SER A 137 -13.72 -4.68 -15.74
C SER A 137 -12.49 -4.16 -14.99
N LEU A 138 -12.63 -3.98 -13.68
CA LEU A 138 -11.52 -3.63 -12.77
C LEU A 138 -10.61 -4.82 -12.44
N GLY A 139 -11.04 -6.06 -12.70
CA GLY A 139 -10.25 -7.26 -12.39
C GLY A 139 -8.87 -7.27 -13.06
N PRO A 140 -8.79 -7.06 -14.40
CA PRO A 140 -7.51 -6.94 -15.10
C PRO A 140 -6.64 -5.79 -14.59
N LEU A 141 -7.24 -4.65 -14.21
CA LEU A 141 -6.51 -3.51 -13.66
C LEU A 141 -5.84 -3.90 -12.33
N ALA A 142 -6.60 -4.47 -11.40
CA ALA A 142 -6.14 -4.87 -10.09
C ALA A 142 -4.98 -5.90 -10.17
N ILE A 143 -5.12 -6.89 -11.05
CA ILE A 143 -4.07 -7.92 -11.26
C ILE A 143 -2.81 -7.28 -11.86
N ARG A 144 -2.94 -6.41 -12.87
CA ARG A 144 -1.79 -5.73 -13.49
C ARG A 144 -1.07 -4.84 -12.51
N PHE A 145 -1.81 -4.10 -11.67
CA PHE A 145 -1.23 -3.28 -10.60
C PHE A 145 -0.39 -4.15 -9.66
N LEU A 146 -0.93 -5.26 -9.18
CA LEU A 146 -0.19 -6.15 -8.28
C LEU A 146 1.09 -6.70 -8.95
N LEU A 147 0.98 -7.25 -10.16
CA LEU A 147 2.11 -7.87 -10.87
C LEU A 147 3.21 -6.87 -11.21
N VAL A 148 2.83 -5.72 -11.80
CA VAL A 148 3.79 -4.64 -12.10
C VAL A 148 4.38 -4.09 -10.81
N GLY A 149 3.58 -3.94 -9.76
CA GLY A 149 4.02 -3.53 -8.43
C GLY A 149 5.14 -4.42 -7.91
N ILE A 150 4.98 -5.75 -7.97
CA ILE A 150 6.01 -6.72 -7.53
C ILE A 150 7.32 -6.55 -8.32
N VAL A 151 7.24 -6.32 -9.63
CA VAL A 151 8.43 -6.09 -10.46
C VAL A 151 9.11 -4.76 -10.10
N VAL A 152 8.33 -3.70 -9.93
CA VAL A 152 8.84 -2.36 -9.59
C VAL A 152 9.57 -2.38 -8.24
N ILE A 153 8.99 -3.02 -7.22
CA ILE A 153 9.59 -3.04 -5.88
C ILE A 153 10.91 -3.84 -5.84
N LEU A 154 11.03 -4.88 -6.68
CA LEU A 154 12.28 -5.60 -6.84
C LEU A 154 13.38 -4.70 -7.39
N ILE A 155 13.08 -3.98 -8.48
CA ILE A 155 14.02 -3.05 -9.11
C ILE A 155 14.42 -1.96 -8.13
N ARG A 156 13.44 -1.33 -7.47
CA ARG A 156 13.66 -0.28 -6.49
C ARG A 156 14.51 -0.76 -5.32
N GLY A 157 14.19 -1.91 -4.72
CA GLY A 157 14.96 -2.48 -3.63
C GLY A 157 16.42 -2.73 -3.99
N ILE A 158 16.69 -3.33 -5.16
CA ILE A 158 18.06 -3.59 -5.63
C ILE A 158 18.81 -2.27 -5.86
N VAL A 159 18.21 -1.33 -6.60
CA VAL A 159 18.83 -0.04 -6.92
C VAL A 159 19.12 0.75 -5.65
N THR A 160 18.18 0.80 -4.71
CA THR A 160 18.32 1.53 -3.46
C THR A 160 19.35 0.88 -2.54
N GLU A 161 19.48 -0.46 -2.50
CA GLU A 161 20.57 -1.11 -1.75
C GLU A 161 21.94 -0.74 -2.34
N ILE A 162 22.08 -0.76 -3.67
CA ILE A 162 23.33 -0.37 -4.34
C ILE A 162 23.71 1.09 -4.01
N ILE A 163 22.76 2.01 -4.09
CA ILE A 163 22.98 3.43 -3.76
C ILE A 163 23.36 3.57 -2.29
N THR A 164 22.61 2.94 -1.39
CA THR A 164 22.84 2.99 0.06
C THR A 164 24.25 2.49 0.41
N VAL A 165 24.63 1.32 -0.11
CA VAL A 165 25.96 0.73 0.11
C VAL A 165 27.07 1.65 -0.38
N ARG A 166 26.91 2.27 -1.56
CA ARG A 166 27.90 3.22 -2.08
C ARG A 166 28.04 4.45 -1.20
N MET A 167 26.91 5.01 -0.74
CA MET A 167 26.91 6.18 0.15
C MET A 167 27.52 5.86 1.52
N MET A 168 27.24 4.68 2.08
CA MET A 168 27.82 4.23 3.35
C MET A 168 29.34 4.08 3.23
N LYS A 169 29.83 3.43 2.16
CA LYS A 169 31.27 3.30 1.88
C LYS A 169 31.95 4.66 1.74
N ALA A 170 31.33 5.60 1.01
CA ALA A 170 31.86 6.95 0.84
C ALA A 170 31.98 7.73 2.16
N LYS A 171 31.17 7.36 3.18
CA LYS A 171 31.20 7.94 4.52
C LYS A 171 32.04 7.14 5.53
N GLY A 172 32.75 6.11 5.09
CA GLY A 172 33.55 5.25 5.98
C GLY A 172 32.71 4.41 6.96
N MET A 173 31.42 4.18 6.66
CA MET A 173 30.55 3.34 7.47
C MET A 173 30.75 1.86 7.13
N GLU A 174 30.56 0.98 8.11
CA GLU A 174 30.54 -0.47 7.86
C GLU A 174 29.35 -0.88 6.98
N VAL A 175 29.62 -1.78 6.04
CA VAL A 175 28.64 -2.34 5.09
C VAL A 175 28.61 -3.85 5.20
#